data_AF-A0A658NKV3-F1
#
_entry.id   AF-A0A658NKV3-F1
#
_cell.length_a   1.000
_cell.length_b   1.000
_cell.length_c   1.000
_cell.angle_alpha   90.00
_cell.angle_beta   90.00
_cell.angle_gamma   90.00
#
_symmetry.space_group_name_H-M   'P 1'
#
loop_
_entity.id
_entity.type
_entity.pdbx_description
1 polymer ?
#
loop_
_entity_poly.entity_id
_entity_poly.type
_entity_poly.pdbx_seq_one_letter_code
_entity_poly.pdbx_strand_id
1 'polypeptide(L)'
;LLWTLKHQRNWLDTTDFIAPLVPLGLMAGRIGNFINGELWGRVADATLPWAMAFPQVDSQPRHPSQLYHAGLEGLTLFLVLWLYSRQPRP
;
A
#
# COMPACT_ATOMS: atom_id res chain seq x y z
N LEU A 1 -8.10 -14.92 13.53
CA LEU A 1 -7.90 -15.87 14.67
C LEU A 1 -9.20 -16.19 15.40
N LEU A 2 -9.89 -15.23 16.02
CA LEU A 2 -11.17 -15.55 16.68
C LEU A 2 -12.22 -16.12 15.69
N TRP A 3 -12.29 -15.55 14.48
CA TRP A 3 -13.17 -16.05 13.42
C TRP A 3 -12.80 -17.48 12.96
N THR A 4 -11.51 -17.79 12.84
CA THR A 4 -11.02 -19.10 12.38
C THR A 4 -11.32 -20.19 13.41
N LEU A 5 -11.09 -19.88 14.69
CA LEU A 5 -11.40 -20.77 15.83
C LEU A 5 -12.90 -21.04 15.94
N LYS A 6 -13.74 -20.01 15.74
CA LYS A 6 -15.21 -20.15 15.78
C LYS A 6 -15.75 -21.05 14.66
N HIS A 7 -15.14 -21.01 13.47
CA HIS A 7 -15.63 -21.74 12.28
C HIS A 7 -14.86 -23.03 12.00
N GLN A 8 -13.98 -23.46 12.90
CA GLN A 8 -13.12 -24.66 12.76
C GLN A 8 -12.42 -24.75 11.40
N ARG A 9 -11.98 -23.61 10.87
CA ARG A 9 -11.22 -23.52 9.62
C ARG A 9 -9.73 -23.53 9.93
N ASN A 10 -8.91 -24.07 9.02
CA ASN A 10 -7.47 -23.92 9.13
C ASN A 10 -7.11 -22.43 9.10
N TRP A 11 -6.22 -22.03 10.01
CA TRP A 11 -5.75 -20.66 10.10
C TRP A 11 -5.11 -20.20 8.79
N LEU A 12 -4.33 -21.07 8.15
CA LEU A 12 -3.64 -20.78 6.89
C LEU A 12 -4.62 -20.45 5.77
N ASP A 13 -5.71 -21.22 5.63
CA ASP A 13 -6.72 -20.99 4.59
C ASP A 13 -7.36 -19.60 4.71
N THR A 14 -7.57 -19.15 5.95
CA THR A 14 -8.18 -17.84 6.20
C THR A 14 -7.20 -16.71 5.91
N THR A 15 -5.93 -16.87 6.29
CA THR A 15 -4.89 -15.89 5.98
C THR A 15 -4.60 -15.83 4.48
N ASP A 16 -4.58 -16.97 3.79
CA ASP A 16 -4.39 -17.05 2.34
C ASP A 16 -5.52 -16.34 1.58
N PHE A 17 -6.76 -16.43 2.08
CA PHE A 17 -7.90 -15.71 1.51
C PHE A 17 -7.80 -14.18 1.70
N ILE A 18 -7.34 -13.74 2.88
CA ILE A 18 -7.28 -12.30 3.22
C ILE A 18 -6.02 -11.64 2.64
N ALA A 19 -4.92 -12.39 2.46
CA ALA A 19 -3.62 -11.85 2.08
C ALA A 19 -3.66 -10.94 0.83
N PRO A 20 -4.38 -11.26 -0.26
CA PRO A 20 -4.50 -10.36 -1.41
C PRO A 20 -5.26 -9.06 -1.13
N LEU A 21 -6.08 -9.00 -0.09
CA LEU A 21 -6.87 -7.79 0.25
C LEU A 21 -6.05 -6.76 1.04
N VAL A 22 -5.01 -7.20 1.75
CA VAL A 22 -4.18 -6.33 2.61
C VAL A 22 -3.50 -5.21 1.81
N PRO A 23 -2.87 -5.46 0.64
CA PRO A 23 -2.27 -4.40 -0.16
C PRO A 23 -3.25 -3.30 -0.60
N LEU A 24 -4.52 -3.61 -0.84
CA LEU A 24 -5.53 -2.59 -1.17
C LEU A 24 -5.77 -1.65 0.01
N GLY A 25 -5.81 -2.18 1.24
CA GLY A 25 -5.89 -1.37 2.46
C GLY A 25 -4.66 -0.48 2.64
N LEU A 26 -3.46 -1.02 2.40
CA LEU A 26 -2.21 -0.25 2.43
C LEU A 26 -2.21 0.87 1.38
N MET A 27 -2.64 0.58 0.16
CA MET A 27 -2.78 1.56 -0.93
C MET A 27 -3.69 2.71 -0.52
N ALA A 28 -4.89 2.40 -0.02
CA ALA A 28 -5.86 3.40 0.41
C ALA A 28 -5.31 4.28 1.55
N GLY A 29 -4.63 3.66 2.53
CA GLY A 29 -3.98 4.40 3.61
C GLY A 29 -2.91 5.36 3.11
N ARG A 30 -2.05 4.93 2.19
CA ARG A 30 -1.00 5.78 1.59
C ARG A 30 -1.56 6.90 0.72
N ILE A 31 -2.66 6.65 -0.01
CA ILE A 31 -3.37 7.71 -0.74
C ILE A 31 -3.95 8.73 0.23
N GLY A 32 -4.54 8.28 1.35
CA GLY A 32 -4.99 9.16 2.44
C GLY A 32 -3.85 10.03 2.98
N ASN A 33 -2.67 9.42 3.22
CA ASN A 33 -1.50 10.17 3.67
C ASN A 33 -1.07 11.25 2.65
N PHE A 34 -1.14 10.93 1.35
CA PHE A 34 -0.83 11.89 0.29
C PHE A 34 -1.82 13.06 0.27
N ILE A 35 -3.13 12.79 0.39
CA ILE A 35 -4.18 13.82 0.43
C ILE A 35 -4.03 14.73 1.66
N ASN A 36 -3.73 14.13 2.82
CA ASN A 36 -3.48 14.86 4.05
C ASN A 36 -2.14 15.61 4.05
N GLY A 37 -1.23 15.28 3.12
CA GLY A 37 0.12 15.83 3.10
C GLY A 37 0.99 15.35 4.28
N GLU A 38 0.81 14.11 4.73
CA GLU A 38 1.57 13.49 5.83
C GLU A 38 2.49 12.37 5.35
N LEU A 39 3.56 12.05 6.11
CA LEU A 39 4.53 10.99 5.78
C LEU A 39 5.21 11.16 4.41
N TRP A 40 5.57 12.40 4.09
CA TRP A 40 6.29 12.76 2.86
C TRP A 40 7.72 12.24 2.85
N GLY A 41 8.29 12.20 1.64
CA GLY A 41 9.64 11.71 1.43
C GLY A 41 10.71 12.75 1.74
N ARG A 42 11.96 12.30 1.57
CA ARG A 42 13.12 13.18 1.60
C ARG A 42 13.03 14.31 0.56
N VAL A 43 13.78 15.38 0.81
CA VAL A 43 13.97 16.46 -0.16
C VAL A 43 14.49 15.88 -1.46
N ALA A 44 13.84 16.26 -2.55
CA ALA A 44 14.18 15.86 -3.90
C ALA A 44 14.98 16.97 -4.57
N ASP A 45 15.70 16.63 -5.63
CA ASP A 45 16.27 17.63 -6.52
C ASP A 45 15.13 18.43 -7.19
N ALA A 46 15.30 19.75 -7.29
CA ALA A 46 14.34 20.65 -7.93
C ALA A 46 14.17 20.37 -9.44
N THR A 47 15.13 19.67 -10.05
CA THR A 47 15.05 19.24 -11.45
C THR A 47 14.08 18.07 -11.68
N LEU A 48 13.63 17.40 -10.61
CA LEU A 48 12.75 16.25 -10.71
C LEU A 48 11.31 16.68 -11.08
N PRO A 49 10.77 16.26 -12.23
CA PRO A 49 9.52 16.82 -12.75
C PRO A 49 8.27 16.42 -11.96
N TRP A 50 8.36 15.43 -11.08
CA TRP A 50 7.28 15.00 -10.18
C TRP A 50 7.60 15.24 -8.71
N ALA A 51 8.61 16.05 -8.39
CA ALA A 51 8.79 16.54 -7.03
C ALA A 51 7.60 17.42 -6.64
N MET A 52 7.14 17.30 -5.40
CA MET A 52 6.02 18.08 -4.89
C MET A 52 6.46 18.87 -3.66
N ALA A 53 6.06 20.13 -3.60
CA ALA A 53 6.14 20.92 -2.38
C ALA A 53 4.85 20.69 -1.58
N PHE A 54 4.99 20.39 -0.29
CA PHE A 54 3.86 20.21 0.62
C PHE A 54 3.70 21.48 1.46
N PRO A 55 2.72 22.36 1.16
CA PRO A 55 2.65 23.71 1.76
C PRO A 55 2.51 23.71 3.29
N GLN A 56 1.99 22.62 3.86
CA GLN A 56 1.80 22.44 5.30
C GLN A 56 3.10 22.09 6.04
N VAL A 57 4.19 21.83 5.32
CA VAL A 57 5.46 21.34 5.86
C VAL A 57 6.57 22.36 5.64
N ASP A 58 6.92 22.60 4.38
CA ASP A 58 7.95 23.53 3.95
C ASP A 58 7.81 23.86 2.46
N SER A 59 8.61 24.81 2.01
CA SER A 59 8.67 25.22 0.59
C SER A 59 9.68 24.40 -0.23
N GLN A 60 10.16 23.26 0.29
CA GLN A 60 11.16 22.45 -0.40
C GLN A 60 10.52 21.39 -1.29
N PRO A 61 11.07 21.14 -2.49
CA PRO A 61 10.61 20.04 -3.33
C PRO A 61 10.95 18.70 -2.65
N ARG A 62 9.95 17.82 -2.52
CA ARG A 62 10.10 16.51 -1.86
C ARG A 62 9.58 15.39 -2.73
N HIS A 63 10.11 14.19 -2.51
CA HIS A 63 9.57 13.01 -3.17
C HIS A 63 8.19 12.66 -2.57
N PRO A 64 7.15 12.46 -3.40
CA PRO A 64 5.85 11.96 -2.95
C PRO A 64 5.92 10.46 -2.65
N SER A 65 6.71 10.07 -1.63
CA SER A 65 6.96 8.67 -1.25
C SER A 65 5.67 7.89 -1.01
N GLN A 66 4.62 8.56 -0.53
CA GLN A 66 3.30 7.95 -0.32
C GLN A 66 2.76 7.35 -1.62
N LEU A 67 2.92 8.03 -2.75
CA LEU A 67 2.50 7.51 -4.06
C LEU A 67 3.36 6.31 -4.49
N TYR A 68 4.65 6.32 -4.17
CA TYR A 68 5.52 5.16 -4.44
C TYR A 68 5.11 3.95 -3.61
N HIS A 69 4.81 4.13 -2.31
CA HIS A 69 4.31 3.04 -1.47
C HIS A 69 2.92 2.59 -1.92
N ALA A 70 2.01 3.50 -2.27
CA ALA A 70 0.70 3.16 -2.82
C ALA A 70 0.82 2.32 -4.12
N GLY A 71 1.75 2.67 -5.01
CA GLY A 71 1.98 1.94 -6.25
C GLY A 71 2.69 0.61 -6.07
N LEU A 72 3.75 0.56 -5.26
CA LEU A 72 4.60 -0.63 -5.09
C LEU A 72 4.03 -1.59 -4.04
N GLU A 73 3.83 -1.13 -2.81
CA GLU A 73 3.32 -1.96 -1.72
C GLU A 73 1.80 -2.16 -1.78
N GLY A 74 1.09 -1.23 -2.43
CA GLY A 74 -0.35 -1.33 -2.61
C GLY A 74 -0.73 -2.07 -3.90
N LEU A 75 -0.66 -1.35 -5.02
CA LEU A 75 -1.13 -1.84 -6.31
C LEU A 75 -0.30 -3.02 -6.84
N THR A 76 1.03 -2.92 -6.83
CA THR A 76 1.89 -3.97 -7.40
C THR A 76 1.81 -5.25 -6.58
N LEU A 77 1.88 -5.17 -5.25
CA LEU A 77 1.68 -6.34 -4.39
C LEU A 77 0.28 -6.94 -4.54
N PHE A 78 -0.77 -6.11 -4.67
CA PHE A 78 -2.12 -6.60 -4.97
C PHE A 78 -2.12 -7.43 -6.26
N LEU A 79 -1.57 -6.89 -7.36
CA LEU A 79 -1.54 -7.56 -8.65
C LEU A 79 -0.76 -8.88 -8.59
N VAL A 80 0.41 -8.89 -7.95
CA VAL A 80 1.23 -10.10 -7.79
C VAL A 80 0.46 -11.17 -7.00
N LEU A 81 -0.07 -10.82 -5.83
CA LEU A 81 -0.80 -11.77 -4.98
C LEU A 81 -2.09 -12.24 -5.64
N TRP A 82 -2.81 -11.35 -6.31
CA TRP A 82 -4.04 -11.68 -7.02
C TRP A 82 -3.77 -12.63 -8.18
N LEU A 83 -2.75 -12.37 -9.00
CA LEU A 83 -2.38 -13.26 -10.09
C LEU A 83 -1.91 -14.63 -9.57
N TYR A 84 -1.16 -14.66 -8.47
CA TYR A 84 -0.73 -15.90 -7.84
C TYR A 84 -1.92 -16.68 -7.22
N SER A 85 -2.85 -16.01 -6.55
CA SER A 85 -4.00 -16.64 -5.89
C SER A 85 -5.08 -17.11 -6.87
N ARG A 86 -5.02 -16.68 -8.14
CA ARG A 86 -5.97 -17.10 -9.17
C ARG A 86 -5.79 -18.54 -9.64
N GLN A 87 -4.62 -19.15 -9.39
CA GLN A 87 -4.43 -20.55 -9.72
C GLN A 87 -5.07 -21.44 -8.64
N PRO A 88 -5.99 -22.35 -9.00
CA PRO A 88 -6.51 -23.32 -8.04
C PRO A 88 -5.35 -24.18 -7.56
N ARG A 89 -5.13 -24.19 -6.23
CA ARG A 89 -4.12 -25.06 -5.62
C ARG A 89 -4.59 -26.52 -5.80
N PRO A 90 -3.74 -27.44 -6.31
CA PRO A 90 -4.07 -28.86 -6.42
C PRO A 90 -4.25 -29.53 -5.06
#